data_AF-A0A382BV66-F1
#
_entry.id   AF-A0A382BV66-F1
#
_cell.length_a   1.000
_cell.length_b   1.000
_cell.length_c   1.000
_cell.angle_alpha   90.00
_cell.angle_beta   90.00
_cell.angle_gamma   90.00
#
_symmetry.space_group_name_H-M   'P 1'
#
loop_
_entity.id
_entity.type
_entity.pdbx_description
1 polymer ?
#
loop_
_entity_poly.entity_id
_entity_poly.type
_entity_poly.pdbx_seq_one_letter_code
_entity_poly.pdbx_strand_id
1 'polypeptide(L)'
;MENRLLLAFVLSLGVFIGWGYIMSMIEGPPPSQVELEKQLADVPSSISPGISQQASSIGKSETRSKLPSVTSPAATVSKPEFPGEETTIKISTGLATYIFTNKGAMIKNILLSQHNTAKGEPIDLVDHKDGAILPLALESSNSQVTNILQNAYYQASTTSLQLSESQPTGKLEMKLVHSSGLEVSREFNFRYNNFMVDVNTQIHAPTFSSQNLTYNVLYGPGMGGKVTSQTDYIVFSGATTFVNNERLETPPEDIVNEVVYRGDVAWTSFQNKYFGTALIPKEGIKSAVVKKYDENVY
;
A
#
# COMPACT_ATOMS: atom_id res chain seq x y z
N MET A 1 -52.30 26.54 -9.41
CA MET A 1 -50.90 26.38 -8.90
C MET A 1 -49.95 25.90 -10.01
N GLU A 2 -50.50 25.47 -11.14
CA GLU A 2 -49.79 24.88 -12.29
C GLU A 2 -48.79 25.83 -12.97
N ASN A 3 -49.10 27.12 -13.12
CA ASN A 3 -48.21 28.05 -13.83
C ASN A 3 -46.87 28.29 -13.11
N ARG A 4 -46.86 28.20 -11.77
CA ARG A 4 -45.63 28.33 -10.96
C ARG A 4 -44.80 27.04 -11.01
N LEU A 5 -45.47 25.89 -11.09
CA LEU A 5 -44.83 24.58 -11.21
C LEU A 5 -44.19 24.40 -12.60
N LEU A 6 -44.88 24.83 -13.66
CA LEU A 6 -44.37 24.79 -15.02
C LEU A 6 -43.17 25.76 -15.20
N LEU A 7 -43.25 26.96 -14.61
CA LEU A 7 -42.12 27.90 -14.61
C LEU A 7 -40.90 27.34 -13.87
N ALA A 8 -41.11 26.71 -12.70
CA ALA A 8 -40.04 26.08 -11.93
C ALA A 8 -39.39 24.91 -12.71
N PHE A 9 -40.18 24.12 -13.43
CA PHE A 9 -39.68 23.03 -14.27
C PHE A 9 -38.80 23.55 -15.41
N VAL A 10 -39.24 24.59 -16.12
CA VAL A 10 -38.46 25.21 -17.21
C VAL A 10 -37.17 25.84 -16.69
N LEU A 11 -37.23 26.52 -15.53
CA LEU A 11 -36.05 27.09 -14.89
C LEU A 11 -35.06 26.01 -14.43
N SER A 12 -35.55 24.91 -13.85
CA SER A 12 -34.72 23.76 -13.47
C SER A 12 -34.03 23.14 -14.68
N LEU A 13 -34.74 22.98 -15.81
CA LEU A 13 -34.17 22.47 -17.04
C LEU A 13 -33.09 23.41 -17.60
N GLY A 14 -33.31 24.72 -17.55
CA GLY A 14 -32.32 25.72 -17.94
C GLY A 14 -31.05 25.69 -17.09
N VAL A 15 -31.19 25.54 -15.78
CA VAL A 15 -30.05 25.38 -14.86
C VAL A 15 -29.27 24.10 -15.17
N PHE A 16 -29.98 22.98 -15.42
CA PHE A 16 -29.33 21.70 -15.72
C PHE A 16 -28.54 21.74 -17.03
N ILE A 17 -29.10 22.35 -18.09
CA ILE A 17 -28.43 22.51 -19.39
C ILE A 17 -27.26 23.48 -19.27
N GLY A 18 -27.45 24.61 -18.59
CA GLY A 18 -26.39 25.61 -18.37
C GLY A 18 -25.22 25.03 -17.57
N TRP A 19 -25.52 24.26 -16.52
CA TRP A 19 -24.51 23.57 -15.73
C TRP A 19 -23.79 22.48 -16.52
N GLY A 20 -24.52 21.69 -17.30
CA GLY A 20 -23.93 20.68 -18.20
C GLY A 20 -22.99 21.29 -19.24
N TYR A 21 -23.33 22.45 -19.80
CA TYR A 21 -22.46 23.17 -20.73
C TYR A 21 -21.17 23.65 -20.07
N ILE A 22 -21.26 24.21 -18.85
CA ILE A 22 -20.08 24.62 -18.08
C ILE A 22 -19.19 23.41 -17.79
N MET A 23 -19.77 22.28 -17.37
CA MET A 23 -19.01 21.05 -17.13
C MET A 23 -18.34 20.51 -18.40
N SER A 24 -19.02 20.54 -19.55
CA SER A 24 -18.42 20.12 -20.83
C SER A 24 -17.26 21.01 -21.31
N MET A 25 -17.10 22.20 -20.73
CA MET A 25 -15.97 23.10 -21.00
C MET A 25 -14.80 22.85 -20.04
N ILE A 26 -15.07 22.30 -18.85
CA ILE A 26 -14.09 22.00 -17.80
C ILE A 26 -13.55 20.58 -17.96
N GLU A 27 -14.45 19.61 -18.16
CA GLU A 27 -14.14 18.23 -18.53
C GLU A 27 -13.96 18.21 -20.04
N GLY A 28 -12.71 18.05 -20.50
CA GLY A 28 -12.41 17.88 -21.92
C GLY A 28 -13.25 16.76 -22.57
N PRO A 29 -13.34 16.72 -23.90
CA PRO A 29 -14.23 15.78 -24.59
C PRO A 29 -13.95 14.34 -24.13
N PRO A 30 -14.99 13.55 -23.81
CA PRO A 30 -14.82 12.16 -23.43
C PRO A 30 -14.03 11.44 -24.54
N PRO A 31 -13.06 10.58 -24.19
CA PRO A 31 -12.28 9.85 -25.18
C PRO A 31 -13.24 9.10 -26.11
N SER A 32 -13.11 9.36 -27.41
CA SER A 32 -13.96 8.73 -28.41
C SER A 32 -13.74 7.21 -28.36
N GLN A 33 -14.81 6.47 -28.04
CA GLN A 33 -14.85 4.99 -28.01
C GLN A 33 -14.42 4.33 -29.35
N VAL A 34 -14.23 5.12 -30.40
CA VAL A 34 -13.76 4.69 -31.73
C VAL A 34 -12.29 4.24 -31.73
N GLU A 35 -11.46 4.71 -30.79
CA GLU A 35 -10.03 4.30 -30.71
C GLU A 35 -9.88 2.89 -30.09
N LEU A 36 -10.82 2.47 -29.23
CA LEU A 36 -10.78 1.17 -28.55
C LEU A 36 -11.16 0.01 -29.48
N GLU A 37 -12.06 0.25 -30.45
CA GLU A 37 -12.50 -0.75 -31.43
C GLU A 37 -11.44 -1.00 -32.52
N LYS A 38 -10.56 -0.03 -32.79
CA LYS A 38 -9.47 -0.16 -33.77
C LYS A 38 -8.26 -0.94 -33.26
N GLN A 39 -8.05 -1.02 -31.94
CA GLN A 39 -6.95 -1.81 -31.35
C GLN A 39 -7.31 -3.28 -31.06
N LEU A 40 -8.60 -3.65 -31.08
CA LEU A 40 -9.06 -5.04 -30.92
C LEU A 40 -9.16 -5.81 -32.26
N ALA A 41 -8.97 -5.15 -33.40
CA ALA A 41 -9.15 -5.73 -34.73
C ALA A 41 -7.86 -6.29 -35.37
N ASP A 42 -6.70 -6.22 -34.71
CA ASP A 42 -5.42 -6.66 -35.29
C ASP A 42 -4.75 -7.80 -34.50
N VAL A 43 -5.54 -8.83 -34.14
CA VAL A 43 -5.03 -10.14 -33.70
C VAL A 43 -5.50 -11.20 -34.70
N PRO A 44 -4.60 -11.81 -35.49
CA PRO A 44 -4.99 -12.89 -36.39
C PRO A 44 -5.29 -14.17 -35.61
N SER A 45 -6.55 -14.60 -35.66
CA SER A 45 -7.00 -15.92 -35.22
C SER A 45 -6.63 -16.99 -36.25
N SER A 46 -5.79 -17.95 -35.85
CA SER A 46 -5.63 -19.22 -36.57
C SER A 46 -6.50 -20.29 -35.92
N ILE A 47 -7.50 -20.76 -36.66
CA ILE A 47 -8.36 -21.90 -36.31
C ILE A 47 -7.79 -23.13 -37.03
N SER A 48 -7.70 -24.27 -36.34
CA SER A 48 -7.93 -25.57 -36.99
C SER A 48 -8.53 -26.58 -35.99
N PRO A 49 -9.52 -27.40 -36.40
CA PRO A 49 -10.30 -28.29 -35.55
C PRO A 49 -9.83 -29.75 -35.60
N GLY A 50 -10.11 -30.53 -34.54
CA GLY A 50 -9.86 -31.98 -34.53
C GLY A 50 -10.57 -32.71 -33.40
N ILE A 51 -11.71 -33.32 -33.71
CA ILE A 51 -12.46 -34.27 -32.86
C ILE A 51 -11.86 -35.67 -33.07
N SER A 52 -11.65 -36.45 -31.98
CA SER A 52 -12.02 -37.87 -31.99
C SER A 52 -12.21 -38.41 -30.58
N GLN A 53 -13.40 -38.99 -30.40
CA GLN A 53 -13.82 -39.83 -29.30
C GLN A 53 -13.00 -41.13 -29.27
N GLN A 54 -12.80 -41.70 -28.09
CA GLN A 54 -13.10 -43.13 -27.89
C GLN A 54 -13.38 -43.45 -26.42
N ALA A 55 -14.60 -43.94 -26.20
CA ALA A 55 -15.04 -44.55 -24.96
C ALA A 55 -14.49 -45.97 -24.84
N SER A 56 -14.23 -46.42 -23.61
CA SER A 56 -14.40 -47.82 -23.25
C SER A 56 -14.75 -47.96 -21.77
N SER A 57 -15.82 -48.71 -21.55
CA SER A 57 -16.56 -48.98 -20.33
C SER A 57 -16.18 -50.39 -19.84
N ILE A 58 -15.91 -50.69 -18.57
CA ILE A 58 -16.82 -51.14 -17.49
C ILE A 58 -15.89 -51.87 -16.49
N GLY A 59 -16.12 -51.71 -15.18
CA GLY A 59 -15.44 -52.55 -14.19
C GLY A 59 -15.74 -52.16 -12.75
N LYS A 60 -17.00 -52.33 -12.35
CA LYS A 60 -17.53 -52.11 -11.00
C LYS A 60 -16.95 -53.14 -10.01
N SER A 61 -16.46 -52.71 -8.86
CA SER A 61 -16.61 -53.47 -7.60
C SER A 61 -16.43 -52.59 -6.38
N GLU A 62 -17.50 -52.48 -5.60
CA GLU A 62 -17.52 -51.91 -4.26
C GLU A 62 -16.85 -52.87 -3.29
N THR A 63 -16.00 -52.39 -2.38
CA THR A 63 -15.96 -52.93 -1.01
C THR A 63 -15.50 -51.85 -0.04
N ARG A 64 -16.42 -51.53 0.87
CA ARG A 64 -16.33 -50.70 2.06
C ARG A 64 -15.42 -51.34 3.12
N SER A 65 -14.41 -50.63 3.66
CA SER A 65 -14.01 -50.80 5.07
C SER A 65 -13.04 -49.73 5.59
N LYS A 66 -13.57 -48.87 6.48
CA LYS A 66 -13.09 -48.60 7.85
C LYS A 66 -11.69 -47.98 8.09
N LEU A 67 -11.73 -46.73 8.56
CA LEU A 67 -10.71 -46.06 9.38
C LEU A 67 -10.32 -46.88 10.62
N PRO A 68 -9.07 -46.76 11.09
CA PRO A 68 -8.89 -46.11 12.38
C PRO A 68 -7.78 -45.06 12.41
N SER A 69 -7.98 -44.13 13.33
CA SER A 69 -7.22 -42.92 13.62
C SER A 69 -5.88 -43.16 14.32
N VAL A 70 -5.12 -42.06 14.41
CA VAL A 70 -4.02 -41.74 15.33
C VAL A 70 -2.60 -42.06 14.85
N THR A 71 -1.94 -41.05 14.29
CA THR A 71 -0.63 -40.63 14.79
C THR A 71 -0.54 -39.12 14.64
N SER A 72 -0.51 -38.43 15.78
CA SER A 72 -0.24 -36.99 15.87
C SER A 72 1.22 -36.75 15.47
N PRO A 73 1.52 -35.90 14.48
CA PRO A 73 2.89 -35.43 14.29
C PRO A 73 3.25 -34.56 15.49
N ALA A 74 4.24 -35.00 16.26
CA ALA A 74 4.91 -34.17 17.24
C ALA A 74 5.23 -32.82 16.59
N ALA A 75 4.78 -31.74 17.23
CA ALA A 75 5.16 -30.39 16.87
C ALA A 75 6.69 -30.32 16.94
N THR A 76 7.33 -30.41 15.78
CA THR A 76 8.71 -29.99 15.63
C THR A 76 8.66 -28.50 15.95
N VAL A 77 9.19 -28.12 17.11
CA VAL A 77 9.44 -26.72 17.43
C VAL A 77 10.47 -26.27 16.41
N SER A 78 9.98 -25.75 15.29
CA SER A 78 10.77 -25.13 14.25
C SER A 78 11.58 -24.04 14.92
N LYS A 79 12.90 -24.13 14.81
CA LYS A 79 13.79 -23.04 15.17
C LYS A 79 13.26 -21.78 14.47
N PRO A 80 13.08 -20.65 15.18
CA PRO A 80 12.62 -19.42 14.56
C PRO A 80 13.52 -19.10 13.37
N GLU A 81 12.91 -18.84 12.21
CA GLU A 81 13.63 -18.56 10.96
C GLU A 81 14.58 -17.37 11.10
N PHE A 82 14.19 -16.39 11.93
CA PHE A 82 14.99 -15.23 12.30
C PHE A 82 15.19 -15.19 13.82
N PRO A 83 16.44 -15.28 14.32
CA PRO A 83 16.70 -15.19 15.75
C PRO A 83 16.56 -13.74 16.24
N GLY A 84 15.89 -13.55 17.37
CA GLY A 84 15.70 -12.25 18.01
C GLY A 84 14.31 -12.12 18.63
N GLU A 85 14.10 -11.03 19.37
CA GLU A 85 12.81 -10.70 19.98
C GLU A 85 12.25 -9.40 19.38
N GLU A 86 10.93 -9.39 19.14
CA GLU A 86 10.25 -8.19 18.68
C GLU A 86 10.15 -7.19 19.83
N THR A 87 10.65 -5.98 19.59
CA THR A 87 10.57 -4.85 20.50
C THR A 87 10.00 -3.65 19.77
N THR A 88 9.40 -2.72 20.52
CA THR A 88 8.83 -1.50 19.97
C THR A 88 9.64 -0.29 20.39
N ILE A 89 9.69 0.71 19.51
CA ILE A 89 10.39 1.98 19.73
C ILE A 89 9.38 3.11 19.61
N LYS A 90 9.23 3.92 20.66
CA LYS A 90 8.25 5.02 20.70
C LYS A 90 8.92 6.38 20.48
N ILE A 91 8.56 7.06 19.40
CA ILE A 91 9.07 8.40 19.07
C ILE A 91 7.91 9.40 19.10
N SER A 92 7.95 10.40 19.98
CA SER A 92 6.93 11.44 20.05
C SER A 92 7.49 12.79 19.62
N THR A 93 6.76 13.47 18.73
CA THR A 93 7.16 14.74 18.09
C THR A 93 6.31 15.93 18.54
N GLY A 94 5.35 15.74 19.45
CA GLY A 94 4.37 16.74 19.85
C GLY A 94 3.08 16.69 19.00
N LEU A 95 3.18 16.60 17.67
CA LEU A 95 2.00 16.43 16.79
C LEU A 95 1.59 14.99 16.59
N ALA A 96 2.56 14.08 16.61
CA ALA A 96 2.34 12.66 16.40
C ALA A 96 3.26 11.81 17.28
N THR A 97 2.79 10.60 17.58
CA THR A 97 3.59 9.53 18.16
C THR A 97 3.73 8.40 17.16
N TYR A 98 4.97 8.12 16.76
CA TYR A 98 5.34 7.03 15.89
C TYR A 98 5.76 5.83 16.75
N ILE A 99 5.20 4.66 16.49
CA ILE A 99 5.59 3.41 17.14
C ILE A 99 6.22 2.53 16.07
N PHE A 100 7.53 2.29 16.18
CA PHE A 100 8.26 1.39 15.29
C PHE A 100 8.34 -0.01 15.90
N THR A 101 8.46 -1.03 15.05
CA THR A 101 8.90 -2.38 15.43
C THR A 101 10.33 -2.59 14.96
N ASN A 102 11.15 -3.25 15.80
CA ASN A 102 12.50 -3.64 15.40
C ASN A 102 12.49 -4.77 14.35
N LYS A 103 11.39 -5.51 14.22
CA LYS A 103 11.21 -6.51 13.15
C LYS A 103 10.96 -5.80 11.83
N GLY A 104 11.87 -5.95 10.87
CA GLY A 104 11.78 -5.29 9.57
C GLY A 104 11.97 -3.76 9.57
N ALA A 105 12.22 -3.14 10.74
CA ALA A 105 12.32 -1.70 10.92
C ALA A 105 11.11 -0.92 10.35
N MET A 106 9.90 -1.40 10.64
CA MET A 106 8.63 -0.87 10.13
C MET A 106 7.88 -0.03 11.17
N ILE A 107 6.89 0.74 10.73
CA ILE A 107 6.01 1.51 11.63
C ILE A 107 4.76 0.68 11.95
N LYS A 108 4.50 0.45 13.24
CA LYS A 108 3.24 -0.14 13.71
C LYS A 108 2.13 0.91 13.78
N ASN A 109 2.41 2.11 14.27
CA ASN A 109 1.39 3.14 14.49
C ASN A 109 1.92 4.55 14.19
N ILE A 110 1.04 5.42 13.71
CA ILE A 110 1.25 6.87 13.60
C ILE A 110 0.04 7.54 14.25
N LEU A 111 0.15 7.83 15.55
CA LEU A 111 -0.93 8.35 16.36
C LEU A 111 -0.92 9.88 16.36
N LEU A 112 -1.98 10.51 15.86
CA LEU A 112 -2.12 11.96 15.81
C LEU A 112 -2.53 12.50 17.19
N SER A 113 -1.76 13.44 17.74
CA SER A 113 -1.95 13.94 19.11
C SER A 113 -3.14 14.87 19.27
N GLN A 114 -3.61 15.52 18.19
CA GLN A 114 -4.70 16.51 18.22
C GLN A 114 -5.98 16.02 17.51
N HIS A 115 -6.00 14.78 17.01
CA HIS A 115 -7.14 14.24 16.26
C HIS A 115 -7.57 12.92 16.90
N ASN A 116 -8.84 12.83 17.28
CA ASN A 116 -9.40 11.65 17.93
C ASN A 116 -10.55 11.06 17.11
N THR A 117 -10.76 9.76 17.27
CA THR A 117 -11.95 9.05 16.82
C THR A 117 -13.17 9.52 17.62
N ALA A 118 -14.38 9.14 17.18
CA ALA A 118 -15.61 9.38 17.95
C ALA A 118 -15.60 8.74 19.35
N LYS A 119 -14.71 7.77 19.62
CA LYS A 119 -14.52 7.13 20.92
C LYS A 119 -13.52 7.86 21.82
N GLY A 120 -12.91 8.95 21.34
CA GLY A 120 -11.90 9.71 22.08
C GLY A 120 -10.48 9.13 22.01
N GLU A 121 -10.25 8.11 21.17
CA GLU A 121 -8.93 7.52 20.94
C GLU A 121 -8.17 8.31 19.88
N PRO A 122 -6.84 8.51 19.98
CA PRO A 122 -6.05 9.14 18.93
C PRO A 122 -6.24 8.46 17.57
N ILE A 123 -6.35 9.25 16.51
CA ILE A 123 -6.39 8.74 15.14
C ILE A 123 -5.05 8.09 14.81
N ASP A 124 -5.09 6.83 14.38
CA ASP A 124 -3.95 6.11 13.81
C ASP A 124 -4.00 6.17 12.28
N LEU A 125 -2.90 6.58 11.64
CA LEU A 125 -2.78 6.61 10.18
C LEU A 125 -2.30 5.27 9.59
N VAL A 126 -1.97 4.29 10.42
CA VAL A 126 -1.68 2.92 9.97
C VAL A 126 -2.96 2.09 10.00
N ASP A 127 -3.26 1.40 8.90
CA ASP A 127 -4.37 0.43 8.84
C ASP A 127 -3.89 -0.92 9.37
N HIS A 128 -4.65 -1.53 10.28
CA HIS A 128 -4.24 -2.77 10.96
C HIS A 128 -5.02 -3.95 10.40
N LYS A 129 -4.33 -4.84 9.70
CA LYS A 129 -4.88 -6.08 9.16
C LYS A 129 -3.93 -7.23 9.48
N ASP A 130 -4.50 -8.37 9.87
CA ASP A 130 -3.71 -9.53 10.28
C ASP A 130 -2.79 -10.00 9.15
N GLY A 131 -1.50 -10.17 9.48
CA GLY A 131 -0.48 -10.62 8.53
C GLY A 131 -0.09 -9.61 7.45
N ALA A 132 -0.63 -8.39 7.47
CA ALA A 132 -0.27 -7.37 6.49
C ALA A 132 1.16 -6.84 6.68
N ILE A 133 1.75 -6.40 5.56
CA ILE A 133 3.03 -5.71 5.56
C ILE A 133 2.81 -4.31 6.14
N LEU A 134 3.68 -3.87 7.03
CA LEU A 134 3.54 -2.57 7.71
C LEU A 134 4.22 -1.43 6.92
N PRO A 135 3.86 -0.17 7.18
CA PRO A 135 4.50 0.96 6.54
C PRO A 135 6.02 1.00 6.72
N LEU A 136 6.69 1.47 5.68
CA LEU A 136 8.14 1.53 5.51
C LEU A 136 8.83 0.17 5.38
N ALA A 137 8.10 -0.91 5.14
CA ALA A 137 8.72 -2.19 4.77
C ALA A 137 9.62 -2.03 3.55
N LEU A 138 10.74 -2.74 3.54
CA LEU A 138 11.61 -2.85 2.38
C LEU A 138 11.25 -4.10 1.59
N GLU A 139 11.14 -3.96 0.28
CA GLU A 139 10.93 -5.07 -0.65
C GLU A 139 12.08 -5.09 -1.65
N SER A 140 12.53 -6.27 -2.07
CA SER A 140 13.52 -6.46 -3.12
C SER A 140 12.93 -7.27 -4.28
N SER A 141 13.53 -7.14 -5.47
CA SER A 141 13.24 -8.06 -6.60
C SER A 141 13.59 -9.53 -6.32
N ASN A 142 14.32 -9.82 -5.24
CA ASN A 142 14.58 -11.18 -4.77
C ASN A 142 13.74 -11.49 -3.52
N SER A 143 12.91 -12.53 -3.58
CA SER A 143 12.00 -12.92 -2.48
C SER A 143 12.71 -13.37 -1.20
N GLN A 144 13.86 -14.02 -1.30
CA GLN A 144 14.68 -14.38 -0.13
C GLN A 144 15.22 -13.12 0.56
N VAL A 145 15.67 -12.13 -0.21
CA VAL A 145 16.13 -10.85 0.33
C VAL A 145 14.96 -10.10 0.97
N THR A 146 13.80 -10.05 0.32
CA THR A 146 12.56 -9.48 0.88
C THR A 146 12.19 -10.13 2.22
N ASN A 147 12.23 -11.45 2.30
CA ASN A 147 11.91 -12.17 3.52
C ASN A 147 12.84 -11.78 4.68
N ILE A 148 14.15 -11.66 4.43
CA ILE A 148 15.11 -11.17 5.44
C ILE A 148 14.81 -9.72 5.83
N LEU A 149 14.61 -8.85 4.84
CA LEU A 149 14.37 -7.41 5.06
C LEU A 149 13.15 -7.14 5.94
N GLN A 150 12.09 -7.95 5.81
CA GLN A 150 10.82 -7.74 6.51
C GLN A 150 10.69 -8.52 7.83
N ASN A 151 11.43 -9.62 8.01
CA ASN A 151 11.28 -10.50 9.18
C ASN A 151 12.48 -10.56 10.12
N ALA A 152 13.67 -10.10 9.69
CA ALA A 152 14.82 -10.03 10.59
C ALA A 152 14.67 -8.88 11.60
N TYR A 153 15.32 -9.03 12.76
CA TYR A 153 15.31 -8.05 13.83
C TYR A 153 16.48 -7.07 13.69
N TYR A 154 16.16 -5.79 13.61
CA TYR A 154 17.12 -4.71 13.54
C TYR A 154 17.51 -4.28 14.96
N GLN A 155 18.77 -3.90 15.16
CA GLN A 155 19.22 -3.25 16.38
C GLN A 155 18.88 -1.75 16.32
N ALA A 156 18.02 -1.30 17.22
CA ALA A 156 17.66 0.11 17.36
C ALA A 156 18.65 0.85 18.27
N SER A 157 18.96 2.11 17.95
CA SER A 157 19.83 2.99 18.75
C SER A 157 19.18 3.49 20.05
N THR A 158 17.85 3.44 20.14
CA THR A 158 17.07 3.82 21.32
C THR A 158 15.75 3.05 21.34
N THR A 159 15.12 2.93 22.50
CA THR A 159 13.77 2.37 22.69
C THR A 159 12.69 3.44 22.80
N SER A 160 13.08 4.69 23.10
CA SER A 160 12.14 5.81 23.09
C SER A 160 12.81 7.16 22.87
N LEU A 161 12.04 8.13 22.40
CA LEU A 161 12.45 9.51 22.21
C LEU A 161 11.23 10.42 22.35
N GLN A 162 11.36 11.51 23.10
CA GLN A 162 10.34 12.53 23.25
C GLN A 162 10.96 13.87 22.85
N LEU A 163 10.49 14.45 21.75
CA LEU A 163 10.92 15.78 21.32
C LEU A 163 10.10 16.87 22.01
N SER A 164 10.73 18.02 22.17
CA SER A 164 10.18 19.22 22.81
C SER A 164 10.83 20.47 22.21
N GLU A 165 10.42 21.66 22.63
CA GLU A 165 11.12 22.90 22.27
C GLU A 165 12.60 22.90 22.74
N SER A 166 12.89 22.28 23.88
CA SER A 166 14.26 22.15 24.41
C SER A 166 15.09 21.06 23.73
N GLN A 167 14.44 20.08 23.09
CA GLN A 167 15.09 19.05 22.27
C GLN A 167 14.32 18.91 20.95
N PRO A 168 14.53 19.85 20.01
CA PRO A 168 13.67 20.00 18.83
C PRO A 168 13.95 18.99 17.73
N THR A 169 15.03 18.23 17.81
CA THR A 169 15.41 17.22 16.83
C THR A 169 15.78 15.92 17.54
N GLY A 170 15.58 14.80 16.86
CA GLY A 170 16.16 13.55 17.31
C GLY A 170 16.11 12.48 16.24
N LYS A 171 16.79 11.38 16.52
CA LYS A 171 17.19 10.40 15.52
C LYS A 171 17.01 8.99 16.03
N LEU A 172 16.47 8.12 15.17
CA LEU A 172 16.43 6.67 15.37
C LEU A 172 17.28 6.02 14.28
N GLU A 173 18.28 5.25 14.68
CA GLU A 173 19.06 4.41 13.76
C GLU A 173 18.70 2.95 14.00
N MET A 174 18.46 2.19 12.93
CA MET A 174 18.12 0.77 12.96
C MET A 174 19.05 0.01 12.02
N LYS A 175 19.82 -0.94 12.56
CA LYS A 175 20.84 -1.69 11.82
C LYS A 175 20.53 -3.17 11.78
N LEU A 176 20.71 -3.78 10.62
CA LEU A 176 20.69 -5.23 10.43
C LEU A 176 22.05 -5.67 9.91
N VAL A 177 22.62 -6.69 10.55
CA VAL A 177 23.76 -7.46 10.03
C VAL A 177 23.32 -8.91 10.02
N HIS A 178 23.04 -9.45 8.82
CA HIS A 178 22.49 -10.79 8.67
C HIS A 178 23.56 -11.78 8.22
N SER A 179 23.43 -13.05 8.62
CA SER A 179 24.38 -14.13 8.31
C SER A 179 24.53 -14.42 6.80
N SER A 180 23.57 -14.00 5.98
CA SER A 180 23.66 -14.05 4.51
C SER A 180 24.64 -13.03 3.91
N GLY A 181 25.20 -12.13 4.72
CA GLY A 181 26.00 -10.99 4.26
C GLY A 181 25.18 -9.77 3.85
N LEU A 182 23.85 -9.77 4.11
CA LEU A 182 23.01 -8.58 3.93
C LEU A 182 23.17 -7.65 5.15
N GLU A 183 23.57 -6.41 4.88
CA GLU A 183 23.66 -5.34 5.88
C GLU A 183 22.71 -4.21 5.48
N VAL A 184 21.98 -3.68 6.46
CA VAL A 184 21.03 -2.57 6.26
C VAL A 184 21.22 -1.56 7.37
N SER A 185 21.30 -0.28 7.01
CA SER A 185 21.23 0.84 7.94
C SER A 185 20.07 1.75 7.55
N ARG A 186 19.16 2.00 8.50
CA ARG A 186 18.05 2.94 8.35
C ARG A 186 18.17 4.03 9.39
N GLU A 187 18.16 5.27 8.94
CA GLU A 187 18.18 6.46 9.79
C GLU A 187 16.90 7.26 9.59
N PHE A 188 16.19 7.50 10.70
CA PHE A 188 14.97 8.29 10.74
C PHE A 188 15.23 9.56 11.54
N ASN A 189 15.03 10.73 10.91
CA ASN A 189 15.26 12.03 11.53
C ASN A 189 13.92 12.73 11.76
N PHE A 190 13.69 13.12 13.01
CA PHE A 190 12.45 13.72 13.49
C PHE A 190 12.69 15.16 13.93
N ARG A 191 11.66 15.98 13.76
CA ARG A 191 11.62 17.37 14.22
C ARG A 191 10.38 17.57 15.09
N TYR A 192 10.54 18.34 16.16
CA TYR A 192 9.45 18.74 17.03
C TYR A 192 8.42 19.53 16.22
N ASN A 193 7.14 19.25 16.47
CA ASN A 193 6.00 19.91 15.84
C ASN A 193 6.00 19.84 14.30
N ASN A 194 6.46 18.73 13.71
CA ASN A 194 6.53 18.53 12.26
C ASN A 194 6.18 17.07 11.90
N PHE A 195 5.30 16.88 10.90
CA PHE A 195 4.92 15.55 10.41
C PHE A 195 5.95 14.91 9.47
N MET A 196 6.87 15.71 8.90
CA MET A 196 7.87 15.23 7.96
C MET A 196 9.02 14.52 8.67
N VAL A 197 9.15 13.23 8.40
CA VAL A 197 10.24 12.37 8.88
C VAL A 197 11.19 12.12 7.72
N ASP A 198 12.46 12.51 7.87
CA ASP A 198 13.46 12.20 6.84
C ASP A 198 13.96 10.78 7.05
N VAL A 199 13.96 9.95 6.00
CA VAL A 199 14.39 8.55 6.06
C VAL A 199 15.54 8.34 5.08
N ASN A 200 16.66 7.87 5.60
CA ASN A 200 17.82 7.45 4.80
C ASN A 200 18.04 5.95 4.98
N THR A 201 18.04 5.20 3.87
CA THR A 201 18.23 3.74 3.87
C THR A 201 19.46 3.40 3.04
N GLN A 202 20.39 2.64 3.63
CA GLN A 202 21.54 2.07 2.96
C GLN A 202 21.47 0.55 3.04
N ILE A 203 21.62 -0.12 1.90
CA ILE A 203 21.60 -1.58 1.80
C ILE A 203 22.92 -2.02 1.17
N HIS A 204 23.65 -2.89 1.86
CA HIS A 204 24.86 -3.51 1.35
C HIS A 204 24.65 -5.03 1.27
N ALA A 205 24.73 -5.58 0.05
CA ALA A 205 24.39 -6.98 -0.22
C ALA A 205 25.44 -7.65 -1.15
N PRO A 206 26.72 -7.72 -0.75
CA PRO A 206 27.82 -8.17 -1.61
C PRO A 206 27.62 -9.60 -2.13
N THR A 207 27.03 -10.48 -1.32
CA THR A 207 26.71 -11.87 -1.67
C THR A 207 25.61 -11.99 -2.73
N PHE A 208 24.86 -10.92 -2.99
CA PHE A 208 23.79 -10.84 -4.00
C PHE A 208 24.15 -9.91 -5.17
N SER A 209 25.41 -9.46 -5.26
CA SER A 209 25.86 -8.46 -6.24
C SER A 209 25.61 -8.86 -7.71
N SER A 210 25.65 -10.15 -8.04
CA SER A 210 25.38 -10.65 -9.38
C SER A 210 23.90 -10.55 -9.82
N GLN A 211 22.99 -10.24 -8.90
CA GLN A 211 21.55 -10.30 -9.13
C GLN A 211 20.92 -8.96 -9.52
N ASN A 212 21.69 -7.86 -9.55
CA ASN A 212 21.20 -6.51 -9.86
C ASN A 212 19.92 -6.17 -9.09
N LEU A 213 19.98 -6.32 -7.75
CA LEU A 213 18.82 -6.14 -6.89
C LEU A 213 18.22 -4.73 -7.06
N THR A 214 16.89 -4.69 -7.16
CA THR A 214 16.11 -3.47 -7.02
C THR A 214 15.39 -3.51 -5.67
N TYR A 215 15.04 -2.33 -5.15
CA TYR A 215 14.40 -2.20 -3.85
C TYR A 215 13.24 -1.20 -3.92
N ASN A 216 12.18 -1.49 -3.17
CA ASN A 216 11.05 -0.59 -2.93
C ASN A 216 10.92 -0.30 -1.44
N VAL A 217 10.44 0.90 -1.12
CA VAL A 217 9.93 1.23 0.21
C VAL A 217 8.41 1.23 0.11
N LEU A 218 7.75 0.35 0.85
CA LEU A 218 6.30 0.19 0.80
C LEU A 218 5.63 1.05 1.87
N TYR A 219 4.42 1.52 1.59
CA TYR A 219 3.50 2.04 2.59
C TYR A 219 2.18 1.28 2.45
N GLY A 220 1.65 0.68 3.51
CA GLY A 220 0.34 0.00 3.43
C GLY A 220 0.04 -0.73 4.74
N PRO A 221 -1.03 -1.54 4.83
CA PRO A 221 -1.94 -2.05 3.78
C PRO A 221 -3.13 -1.12 3.43
N GLY A 222 -2.82 0.05 2.86
CA GLY A 222 -3.69 1.21 2.77
C GLY A 222 -3.33 2.26 3.82
N MET A 223 -4.30 3.09 4.21
CA MET A 223 -4.15 4.10 5.25
C MET A 223 -5.25 4.00 6.29
N GLY A 224 -4.87 4.23 7.55
CA GLY A 224 -5.79 4.39 8.66
C GLY A 224 -6.56 5.70 8.59
N GLY A 225 -7.00 6.20 9.75
CA GLY A 225 -7.74 7.46 9.84
C GLY A 225 -9.07 7.47 9.08
N LYS A 226 -9.65 6.28 8.84
CA LYS A 226 -10.98 6.14 8.24
C LYS A 226 -12.03 6.63 9.25
N VAL A 227 -12.69 7.73 8.94
CA VAL A 227 -13.76 8.29 9.74
C VAL A 227 -15.05 8.18 8.93
N THR A 228 -16.04 7.46 9.46
CA THR A 228 -17.32 7.29 8.78
C THR A 228 -18.06 8.63 8.72
N SER A 229 -18.42 9.08 7.52
CA SER A 229 -19.22 10.27 7.26
C SER A 229 -20.35 9.98 6.29
N GLN A 230 -21.47 10.70 6.43
CA GLN A 230 -22.59 10.58 5.49
C GLN A 230 -22.23 11.01 4.06
N THR A 231 -21.09 11.67 3.88
CA THR A 231 -20.60 12.16 2.58
C THR A 231 -19.35 11.42 2.10
N ASP A 232 -19.06 10.22 2.59
CA ASP A 232 -17.85 9.48 2.16
C ASP A 232 -17.90 9.10 0.67
N TYR A 233 -19.10 9.03 0.07
CA TYR A 233 -19.29 8.68 -1.34
C TYR A 233 -18.84 9.76 -2.34
N ILE A 234 -18.52 10.98 -1.90
CA ILE A 234 -18.07 12.08 -2.78
C ILE A 234 -16.57 12.38 -2.68
N VAL A 235 -15.82 11.66 -1.83
CA VAL A 235 -14.41 11.95 -1.60
C VAL A 235 -13.58 10.72 -1.94
N PHE A 236 -12.62 10.88 -2.86
CA PHE A 236 -11.69 9.82 -3.18
C PHE A 236 -10.88 9.40 -1.94
N SER A 237 -10.72 8.10 -1.75
CA SER A 237 -9.88 7.51 -0.72
C SER A 237 -9.10 6.35 -1.32
N GLY A 238 -7.78 6.46 -1.37
CA GLY A 238 -6.95 5.46 -2.03
C GLY A 238 -5.55 5.96 -2.34
N ALA A 239 -4.86 5.18 -3.17
CA ALA A 239 -3.52 5.52 -3.63
C ALA A 239 -3.58 6.70 -4.61
N THR A 240 -2.61 7.59 -4.54
CA THR A 240 -2.51 8.76 -5.41
C THR A 240 -1.05 9.06 -5.66
N THR A 241 -0.69 9.22 -6.93
CA THR A 241 0.69 9.43 -7.37
C THR A 241 0.77 10.74 -8.14
N PHE A 242 1.80 11.53 -7.86
CA PHE A 242 2.13 12.71 -8.65
C PHE A 242 3.32 12.42 -9.55
N VAL A 243 3.07 12.38 -10.85
CA VAL A 243 4.03 11.97 -11.86
C VAL A 243 3.84 12.82 -13.11
N ASN A 244 4.94 13.21 -13.77
CA ASN A 244 4.89 14.02 -14.99
C ASN A 244 4.05 15.31 -14.83
N ASN A 245 4.10 15.92 -13.65
CA ASN A 245 3.34 17.12 -13.29
C ASN A 245 1.80 16.94 -13.29
N GLU A 246 1.34 15.71 -13.14
CA GLU A 246 -0.07 15.33 -13.05
C GLU A 246 -0.35 14.53 -11.77
N ARG A 247 -1.54 14.72 -11.19
CA ARG A 247 -2.03 13.96 -10.02
C ARG A 247 -2.96 12.85 -10.50
N LEU A 248 -2.55 11.61 -10.31
CA LEU A 248 -3.29 10.42 -10.72
C LEU A 248 -3.82 9.68 -9.49
N GLU A 249 -5.14 9.54 -9.41
CA GLU A 249 -5.83 8.74 -8.41
C GLU A 249 -5.94 7.29 -8.89
N THR A 250 -5.68 6.32 -8.01
CA THR A 250 -5.78 4.88 -8.33
C THR A 250 -6.88 4.26 -7.46
N PRO A 251 -8.11 4.14 -7.97
CA PRO A 251 -9.19 3.45 -7.27
C PRO A 251 -8.80 2.00 -6.94
N PRO A 252 -9.06 1.50 -5.73
CA PRO A 252 -8.71 0.12 -5.35
C PRO A 252 -9.27 -0.97 -6.27
N GLU A 253 -10.44 -0.72 -6.88
CA GLU A 253 -11.11 -1.58 -7.85
C GLU A 253 -10.38 -1.69 -9.20
N ASP A 254 -9.58 -0.69 -9.56
CA ASP A 254 -8.81 -0.66 -10.80
C ASP A 254 -7.46 -1.37 -10.66
N ILE A 255 -7.07 -1.75 -9.43
CA ILE A 255 -5.80 -2.42 -9.14
C ILE A 255 -6.01 -3.94 -9.18
N VAL A 256 -5.67 -4.55 -10.30
CA VAL A 256 -5.72 -6.03 -10.45
C VAL A 256 -4.54 -6.69 -9.75
N ASN A 257 -3.31 -6.23 -10.03
CA ASN A 257 -2.09 -6.72 -9.40
C ASN A 257 -1.19 -5.54 -9.01
N GLU A 258 -0.82 -4.74 -10.01
CA GLU A 258 -0.06 -3.52 -9.81
C GLU A 258 -0.37 -2.49 -10.88
N VAL A 259 -0.23 -1.21 -10.53
CA VAL A 259 -0.24 -0.06 -11.43
C VAL A 259 1.12 0.60 -11.31
N VAL A 260 1.84 0.68 -12.42
CA VAL A 260 3.20 1.24 -12.44
C VAL A 260 3.21 2.59 -13.15
N TYR A 261 3.52 3.63 -12.39
CA TYR A 261 3.71 4.98 -12.88
C TYR A 261 5.16 5.18 -13.32
N ARG A 262 5.38 5.73 -14.52
CA ARG A 262 6.71 5.98 -15.10
C ARG A 262 6.87 7.44 -15.49
N GLY A 263 8.10 7.93 -15.34
CA GLY A 263 8.47 9.31 -15.67
C GLY A 263 8.96 10.05 -14.43
N ASP A 264 8.73 11.35 -14.37
CA ASP A 264 9.20 12.18 -13.26
C ASP A 264 8.22 12.08 -12.08
N VAL A 265 8.42 11.07 -11.23
CA VAL A 265 7.62 10.86 -10.02
C VAL A 265 8.12 11.77 -8.90
N ALA A 266 7.23 12.64 -8.41
CA ALA A 266 7.53 13.52 -7.28
C ALA A 266 7.17 12.87 -5.94
N TRP A 267 6.06 12.12 -5.88
CA TRP A 267 5.62 11.41 -4.68
C TRP A 267 4.54 10.39 -5.02
N THR A 268 4.38 9.40 -4.13
CA THR A 268 3.20 8.54 -4.06
C THR A 268 2.62 8.62 -2.65
N SER A 269 1.31 8.44 -2.52
CA SER A 269 0.60 8.66 -1.26
C SER A 269 -0.62 7.77 -1.13
N PHE A 270 -1.09 7.61 0.09
CA PHE A 270 -2.48 7.35 0.36
C PHE A 270 -3.14 8.62 0.88
N GLN A 271 -4.39 8.84 0.48
CA GLN A 271 -5.21 9.94 0.98
C GLN A 271 -6.61 9.44 1.31
N ASN A 272 -7.26 10.15 2.22
CA ASN A 272 -8.70 10.08 2.43
C ASN A 272 -9.23 11.51 2.65
N LYS A 273 -10.49 11.63 3.08
CA LYS A 273 -11.15 12.93 3.29
C LYS A 273 -10.41 13.92 4.19
N TYR A 274 -9.65 13.45 5.18
CA TYR A 274 -9.05 14.31 6.20
C TYR A 274 -7.53 14.20 6.29
N PHE A 275 -6.96 13.08 5.84
CA PHE A 275 -5.56 12.75 6.07
C PHE A 275 -4.90 12.26 4.79
N GLY A 276 -3.57 12.33 4.79
CA GLY A 276 -2.75 11.71 3.77
C GLY A 276 -1.38 11.34 4.31
N THR A 277 -0.80 10.29 3.76
CA THR A 277 0.58 9.87 3.99
C THR A 277 1.29 9.73 2.67
N ALA A 278 2.48 10.33 2.55
CA ALA A 278 3.21 10.38 1.29
C ALA A 278 4.65 9.89 1.46
N LEU A 279 5.10 9.12 0.49
CA LEU A 279 6.51 8.80 0.26
C LEU A 279 7.04 9.78 -0.79
N ILE A 280 8.02 10.59 -0.39
CA ILE A 280 8.56 11.68 -1.20
C ILE A 280 10.06 11.41 -1.43
N PRO A 281 10.47 10.91 -2.61
CA PRO A 281 11.88 10.73 -2.94
C PRO A 281 12.58 12.09 -3.04
N LYS A 282 13.60 12.33 -2.21
CA LYS A 282 14.33 13.61 -2.15
C LYS A 282 14.99 14.03 -3.46
N GLU A 283 15.48 13.05 -4.23
CA GLU A 283 16.16 13.27 -5.52
C GLU A 283 15.25 12.98 -6.73
N GLY A 284 13.95 12.73 -6.49
CA GLY A 284 13.03 12.19 -7.47
C GLY A 284 13.32 10.72 -7.80
N ILE A 285 12.36 10.05 -8.44
CA ILE A 285 12.53 8.67 -8.95
C ILE A 285 11.83 8.54 -10.29
N LYS A 286 12.23 7.54 -11.09
CA LYS A 286 11.67 7.31 -12.44
C LYS A 286 10.44 6.42 -12.48
N SER A 287 10.10 5.81 -11.35
CA SER A 287 8.92 4.96 -11.24
C SER A 287 8.41 4.86 -9.81
N ALA A 288 7.09 4.79 -9.67
CA ALA A 288 6.41 4.33 -8.48
C ALA A 288 5.44 3.21 -8.88
N VAL A 289 5.10 2.37 -7.92
CA VAL A 289 4.18 1.27 -8.11
C VAL A 289 3.14 1.30 -7.00
N VAL A 290 1.89 1.10 -7.37
CA VAL A 290 0.80 0.80 -6.46
C VAL A 290 0.47 -0.67 -6.65
N LYS A 291 0.61 -1.49 -5.61
CA LYS A 291 0.41 -2.95 -5.68
C LYS A 291 -0.78 -3.38 -4.85
N LYS A 292 -1.41 -4.48 -5.24
CA LYS A 292 -2.44 -5.16 -4.47
C LYS A 292 -1.97 -6.57 -4.11
N TYR A 293 -1.89 -6.87 -2.82
CA TYR A 293 -1.70 -8.22 -2.28
C TYR A 293 -2.97 -8.59 -1.51
N ASP A 294 -3.68 -9.61 -1.97
CA ASP A 294 -5.04 -9.94 -1.50
C ASP A 294 -5.96 -8.71 -1.58
N GLU A 295 -6.47 -8.22 -0.45
CA GLU A 295 -7.30 -6.99 -0.37
C GLU A 295 -6.52 -5.77 0.15
N ASN A 296 -5.18 -5.85 0.17
CA ASN A 296 -4.30 -4.83 0.71
C ASN A 296 -3.59 -4.08 -0.41
N VAL A 297 -3.63 -2.75 -0.36
CA VAL A 297 -2.95 -1.88 -1.32
C VAL A 297 -1.67 -1.32 -0.70
N TYR A 298 -0.58 -1.25 -1.47
CA TYR A 298 0.74 -0.78 -1.07
C TYR A 298 1.36 0.18 -2.09
#